data_AF-A0A947M065-F1
#
_entry.id   AF-A0A947M065-F1
#
_cell.length_a   1.000
_cell.length_b   1.000
_cell.length_c   1.000
_cell.angle_alpha   90.00
_cell.angle_beta   90.00
_cell.angle_gamma   90.00
#
_symmetry.space_group_name_H-M   'P 1'
#
loop_
_entity.id
_entity.type
_entity.pdbx_description
1 polymer ?
#
loop_
_entity_poly.entity_id
_entity_poly.type
_entity_poly.pdbx_seq_one_letter_code
_entity_poly.pdbx_strand_id
1 'polypeptide(L)'
;MQAIQDKQFKLNETGQVLFQRDPTNPLPGEPVARLQKGTALMAPVAVLDEGDVPVALKDRDTAQARLNEWIVSHLNTVIGPLVALATADAPEIDTPVAQISRRLHDALGILPRADVDTLIEGLDQDSRRDLRSRRVRLGPVLISMPDLTKPAAVRLRALLWALWNDKELPVAIPPDGMVSMVIDPPAIDPVFYRSIGYPVYAKRAIRVDMLDRVISAIYDNADKGVFKAKHEMAEWLGCPIAELYDILTAMGHTKLSDPADEPKPVVTEEAAPVAVEAEAPVEAAPATEDSAPTEVPVPVPQVKPELATFRLRRGRAHEAAREHKPREHA
;
A
#
# COMPACT_ATOMS: atom_id res chain seq x y z
N MET A 1 7.76 -26.78 36.42
CA MET A 1 7.52 -25.46 35.80
C MET A 1 6.58 -25.65 34.62
N GLN A 2 5.60 -24.77 34.45
CA GLN A 2 4.70 -24.82 33.29
C GLN A 2 5.50 -24.37 32.05
N ALA A 3 5.31 -25.04 30.91
CA ALA A 3 6.02 -24.70 29.68
C ALA A 3 5.62 -23.30 29.18
N ILE A 4 6.61 -22.51 28.75
CA ILE A 4 6.41 -21.16 28.22
C ILE A 4 5.71 -21.23 26.85
N GLN A 5 4.60 -20.51 26.71
CA GLN A 5 3.75 -20.50 25.51
C GLN A 5 4.02 -19.27 24.63
N ASP A 6 3.82 -19.39 23.31
CA ASP A 6 4.09 -18.30 22.35
C ASP A 6 3.31 -17.02 22.68
N LYS A 7 2.06 -17.16 23.15
CA LYS A 7 1.19 -16.03 23.52
C LYS A 7 1.68 -15.20 24.71
N GLN A 8 2.66 -15.70 25.45
CA GLN A 8 3.28 -14.98 26.56
C GLN A 8 4.31 -13.96 26.09
N PHE A 9 4.79 -14.07 24.86
CA PHE A 9 5.73 -13.11 24.29
C PHE A 9 5.03 -12.14 23.34
N LYS A 10 5.43 -10.88 23.39
CA LYS A 10 4.99 -9.83 22.46
C LYS A 10 6.19 -9.02 22.00
N LEU A 11 6.17 -8.59 20.73
CA LEU A 11 7.17 -7.70 20.16
C LEU A 11 6.60 -6.28 20.05
N ASN A 12 7.35 -5.28 20.52
CA ASN A 12 6.97 -3.88 20.34
C ASN A 12 7.79 -3.20 19.21
N GLU A 13 7.41 -1.98 18.85
CA GLU A 13 8.02 -1.20 17.74
C GLU A 13 9.47 -0.76 18.03
N THR A 14 9.88 -0.79 19.29
CA THR A 14 11.27 -0.49 19.71
C THR A 14 12.19 -1.71 19.62
N GLY A 15 11.67 -2.84 19.16
CA GLY A 15 12.39 -4.11 19.07
C GLY A 15 12.52 -4.84 20.41
N GLN A 16 11.80 -4.45 21.46
CA GLN A 16 11.80 -5.19 22.73
C GLN A 16 10.80 -6.35 22.68
N VAL A 17 11.23 -7.48 23.22
CA VAL A 17 10.39 -8.64 23.50
C VAL A 17 9.92 -8.53 24.94
N LEU A 18 8.60 -8.47 25.10
CA LEU A 18 7.91 -8.34 26.37
C LEU A 18 7.34 -9.71 26.75
N PHE A 19 7.48 -10.10 28.01
CA PHE A 19 7.01 -11.36 28.55
C PHE A 19 5.90 -11.14 29.58
N GLN A 20 4.78 -11.82 29.36
CA GLN A 20 3.63 -11.85 30.24
C GLN A 20 3.51 -13.23 30.90
N ARG A 21 3.61 -13.25 32.24
CA ARG A 21 3.55 -14.49 33.03
C ARG A 21 2.20 -15.18 32.92
N ASP A 22 1.12 -14.41 32.94
CA ASP A 22 -0.23 -14.92 32.76
C ASP A 22 -0.67 -14.78 31.30
N PRO A 23 -0.77 -15.87 30.53
CA PRO A 23 -1.15 -15.79 29.12
C PRO A 23 -2.57 -15.24 28.86
N THR A 24 -3.40 -15.10 29.89
CA THR A 24 -4.74 -14.51 29.78
C THR A 24 -4.74 -13.00 30.03
N ASN A 25 -3.66 -12.45 30.58
CA ASN A 25 -3.55 -11.03 30.86
C ASN A 25 -3.31 -10.24 29.55
N PRO A 26 -4.15 -9.24 29.23
CA PRO A 26 -4.00 -8.46 28.00
C PRO A 26 -2.78 -7.53 28.00
N LEU A 27 -2.25 -7.19 29.18
CA LEU A 27 -1.10 -6.29 29.31
C LEU A 27 0.16 -6.90 28.67
N PRO A 28 1.03 -6.06 28.09
CA PRO A 28 2.18 -6.55 27.33
C PRO A 28 3.24 -7.29 28.15
N GLY A 29 3.30 -7.07 29.46
CA GLY A 29 4.25 -7.72 30.36
C GLY A 29 5.52 -6.91 30.58
N GLU A 30 6.58 -7.58 31.04
CA GLU A 30 7.89 -6.98 31.36
C GLU A 30 8.90 -7.22 30.21
N PRO A 31 9.77 -6.25 29.87
CA PRO A 31 10.80 -6.47 28.86
C PRO A 31 11.82 -7.51 29.33
N VAL A 32 12.12 -8.49 28.46
CA VAL A 32 13.03 -9.60 28.79
C VAL A 32 14.12 -9.82 27.75
N ALA A 33 13.95 -9.31 26.53
CA ALA A 33 14.90 -9.48 25.44
C ALA A 33 14.75 -8.35 24.43
N ARG A 34 15.75 -8.21 23.56
CA ARG A 34 15.75 -7.27 22.45
C ARG A 34 16.07 -7.98 21.14
N LEU A 35 15.34 -7.63 20.09
CA LEU A 35 15.58 -8.07 18.74
C LEU A 35 16.83 -7.35 18.18
N GLN A 36 17.74 -8.11 17.62
CA GLN A 36 18.97 -7.66 17.01
C GLN A 36 19.06 -8.13 15.55
N LYS A 37 19.90 -7.44 14.79
CA LYS A 37 20.26 -7.83 13.42
C LYS A 37 20.90 -9.21 13.44
N GLY A 38 20.34 -10.14 12.67
CA GLY A 38 20.90 -11.48 12.48
C GLY A 38 21.69 -11.61 11.18
N THR A 39 21.84 -12.84 10.71
CA THR A 39 22.66 -13.16 9.52
C THR A 39 21.98 -12.82 8.19
N ALA A 40 20.65 -12.68 8.19
CA ALA A 40 19.85 -12.29 7.02
C ALA A 40 18.69 -11.38 7.42
N LEU A 41 18.16 -10.63 6.45
CA LEU A 41 17.04 -9.69 6.63
C LEU A 41 15.82 -10.33 7.33
N MET A 42 15.48 -11.58 6.97
CA MET A 42 14.36 -12.37 7.54
C MET A 42 14.78 -13.33 8.66
N ALA A 43 16.00 -13.21 9.18
CA ALA A 43 16.51 -14.05 10.26
C ALA A 43 17.05 -13.19 11.42
N PRO A 44 16.22 -12.38 12.08
CA PRO A 44 16.66 -11.60 13.24
C PRO A 44 16.94 -12.52 14.44
N VAL A 45 17.72 -12.02 15.40
CA VAL A 45 18.06 -12.77 16.62
C VAL A 45 17.46 -12.03 17.82
N ALA A 46 16.70 -12.72 18.66
CA ALA A 46 16.24 -12.16 19.94
C ALA A 46 17.30 -12.45 20.99
N VAL A 47 17.81 -11.46 21.71
CA VAL A 47 18.85 -11.63 22.74
C VAL A 47 18.27 -11.27 24.09
N LEU A 48 18.37 -12.18 25.06
CA LEU A 48 17.95 -11.93 26.44
C LEU A 48 18.68 -10.73 27.05
N ASP A 49 17.93 -9.89 27.74
CA ASP A 49 18.51 -8.78 28.50
C ASP A 49 19.38 -9.32 29.66
N GLU A 50 20.41 -8.56 30.03
CA GLU A 50 21.35 -8.92 31.10
C GLU A 50 20.81 -8.69 32.52
N GLY A 51 19.63 -8.05 32.63
CA GLY A 51 18.99 -7.72 33.90
C GLY A 51 18.34 -8.91 34.63
N ASP A 52 17.63 -8.60 35.71
CA ASP A 52 16.85 -9.60 36.45
C ASP A 52 15.73 -10.14 35.56
N VAL A 53 15.84 -11.40 35.19
CA VAL A 53 14.85 -12.08 34.35
C VAL A 53 13.79 -12.75 35.23
N PRO A 54 12.51 -12.77 34.81
CA PRO A 54 11.46 -13.45 35.55
C PRO A 54 11.86 -14.89 35.89
N VAL A 55 11.36 -15.40 37.02
CA VAL A 55 11.67 -16.77 37.52
C VAL A 55 11.47 -17.84 36.44
N ALA A 56 10.49 -17.66 35.57
CA ALA A 56 10.20 -18.56 34.45
C ALA A 56 11.32 -18.63 33.38
N LEU A 57 12.19 -17.62 33.30
CA LEU A 57 13.30 -17.47 32.35
C LEU A 57 14.68 -17.56 33.04
N LYS A 58 14.75 -18.10 34.27
CA LYS A 58 16.00 -18.18 35.05
C LYS A 58 17.08 -19.00 34.39
N ASP A 59 16.70 -20.09 33.72
CA ASP A 59 17.63 -20.83 32.87
C ASP A 59 17.79 -20.05 31.56
N ARG A 60 18.90 -19.30 31.46
CA ARG A 60 19.16 -18.40 30.33
C ARG A 60 19.32 -19.16 29.01
N ASP A 61 19.94 -20.33 29.00
CA ASP A 61 20.15 -21.10 27.77
C ASP A 61 18.81 -21.64 27.24
N THR A 62 18.00 -22.21 28.14
CA THR A 62 16.65 -22.69 27.79
C THR A 62 15.75 -21.52 27.36
N ALA A 63 15.81 -20.38 28.05
CA ALA A 63 15.03 -19.19 27.70
C ALA A 63 15.47 -18.61 26.34
N GLN A 64 16.76 -18.59 26.05
CA GLN A 64 17.33 -18.09 24.80
C GLN A 64 16.93 -18.98 23.62
N ALA A 65 17.00 -20.30 23.77
CA ALA A 65 16.50 -21.25 22.79
C ALA A 65 15.00 -21.03 22.51
N ARG A 66 14.21 -20.87 23.57
CA ARG A 66 12.76 -20.63 23.44
C ARG A 66 12.42 -19.32 22.74
N LEU A 67 13.17 -18.25 23.00
CA LEU A 67 13.03 -16.96 22.31
C LEU A 67 13.35 -17.07 20.82
N ASN A 68 14.39 -17.83 20.47
CA ASN A 68 14.77 -18.08 19.08
C ASN A 68 13.70 -18.89 18.34
N GLU A 69 13.09 -19.88 18.98
CA GLU A 69 11.94 -20.60 18.41
C GLU A 69 10.72 -19.70 18.25
N TRP A 70 10.44 -18.88 19.27
CA TRP A 70 9.30 -17.97 19.26
C TRP A 70 9.42 -16.91 18.16
N ILE A 71 10.59 -16.31 17.95
CA ILE A 71 10.73 -15.28 16.90
C ILE A 71 10.45 -15.89 15.52
N VAL A 72 10.93 -17.11 15.25
CA VAL A 72 10.62 -17.83 14.01
C VAL A 72 9.12 -18.10 13.88
N SER A 73 8.45 -18.56 14.95
CA SER A 73 6.99 -18.73 14.99
C SER A 73 6.24 -17.42 14.75
N HIS A 74 6.71 -16.32 15.33
CA HIS A 74 6.14 -14.98 15.19
C HIS A 74 6.23 -14.47 13.75
N LEU A 75 7.41 -14.60 13.11
CA LEU A 75 7.57 -14.24 11.69
C LEU A 75 6.62 -15.05 10.80
N ASN A 76 6.53 -16.37 11.00
CA ASN A 76 5.62 -17.23 10.24
C ASN A 76 4.14 -16.87 10.47
N THR A 77 3.78 -16.40 11.66
CA THR A 77 2.41 -15.98 11.97
C THR A 77 2.05 -14.66 11.30
N VAL A 78 2.95 -13.67 11.33
CA VAL A 78 2.65 -12.30 10.89
C VAL A 78 2.92 -12.08 9.40
N ILE A 79 4.04 -12.62 8.89
CA ILE A 79 4.50 -12.48 7.51
C ILE A 79 4.75 -13.84 6.84
N GLY A 80 4.03 -14.88 7.27
CA GLY A 80 4.16 -16.26 6.76
C GLY A 80 4.22 -16.40 5.24
N PRO A 81 3.35 -15.73 4.45
CA PRO A 81 3.45 -15.79 2.99
C PRO A 81 4.81 -15.33 2.46
N LEU A 82 5.41 -14.29 3.06
CA LEU A 82 6.72 -13.79 2.69
C LEU A 82 7.83 -14.79 3.08
N VAL A 83 7.76 -15.38 4.28
CA VAL A 83 8.73 -16.40 4.73
C VAL A 83 8.69 -17.62 3.82
N ALA A 84 7.50 -18.06 3.42
CA ALA A 84 7.30 -19.21 2.55
C ALA A 84 7.90 -19.01 1.14
N LEU A 85 7.99 -17.76 0.64
CA LEU A 85 8.60 -17.46 -0.66
C LEU A 85 10.07 -17.86 -0.73
N ALA A 86 10.84 -17.71 0.35
CA ALA A 86 12.25 -18.10 0.36
C ALA A 86 12.45 -19.62 0.37
N THR A 87 11.55 -20.35 1.04
CA THR A 87 11.68 -21.80 1.21
C THR A 87 11.23 -22.61 0.00
N ALA A 88 10.43 -22.01 -0.88
CA ALA A 88 9.78 -22.74 -1.95
C ALA A 88 10.70 -23.06 -3.15
N ASP A 89 11.90 -22.47 -3.22
CA ASP A 89 12.77 -22.52 -4.41
C ASP A 89 14.20 -23.03 -4.12
N ALA A 90 14.39 -23.81 -3.04
CA ALA A 90 15.71 -24.30 -2.61
C ALA A 90 16.47 -25.22 -3.62
N PRO A 91 15.83 -25.84 -4.64
CA PRO A 91 16.57 -26.55 -5.70
C PRO A 91 16.56 -25.90 -7.10
N GLU A 92 15.71 -24.90 -7.40
CA GLU A 92 15.49 -24.39 -8.77
C GLU A 92 15.68 -22.88 -8.89
N ILE A 93 16.89 -22.39 -8.59
CA ILE A 93 17.24 -20.95 -8.69
C ILE A 93 17.05 -20.39 -10.12
N ASP A 94 17.01 -21.25 -11.15
CA ASP A 94 17.04 -20.82 -12.55
C ASP A 94 15.65 -20.50 -13.14
N THR A 95 14.54 -20.88 -12.51
CA THR A 95 13.21 -20.59 -13.08
C THR A 95 12.82 -19.11 -12.90
N PRO A 96 12.08 -18.50 -13.83
CA PRO A 96 11.58 -17.13 -13.66
C PRO A 96 10.75 -16.94 -12.39
N VAL A 97 9.97 -17.96 -12.00
CA VAL A 97 9.17 -17.94 -10.76
C VAL A 97 10.08 -17.84 -9.54
N ALA A 98 11.11 -18.68 -9.45
CA ALA A 98 12.06 -18.66 -8.34
C ALA A 98 12.81 -17.33 -8.24
N GLN A 99 13.26 -16.80 -9.37
CA GLN A 99 13.95 -15.51 -9.41
C GLN A 99 13.05 -14.35 -8.97
N ILE A 100 11.79 -14.33 -9.39
CA ILE A 100 10.81 -13.33 -8.94
C ILE A 100 10.53 -13.49 -7.44
N SER A 101 10.28 -14.72 -6.96
CA SER A 101 10.02 -15.01 -5.54
C SER A 101 11.17 -14.54 -4.65
N ARG A 102 12.41 -14.82 -5.03
CA ARG A 102 13.61 -14.41 -4.28
C ARG A 102 13.77 -12.89 -4.25
N ARG A 103 13.66 -12.23 -5.40
CA ARG A 103 13.73 -10.75 -5.45
C ARG A 103 12.61 -10.10 -4.64
N LEU A 104 11.42 -10.67 -4.67
CA LEU A 104 10.28 -10.19 -3.90
C LEU A 104 10.50 -10.41 -2.39
N HIS A 105 11.05 -11.55 -1.99
CA HIS A 105 11.44 -11.85 -0.62
C HIS A 105 12.46 -10.82 -0.10
N ASP A 106 13.53 -10.59 -0.85
CA ASP A 106 14.60 -9.66 -0.48
C ASP A 106 14.12 -8.20 -0.44
N ALA A 107 13.07 -7.87 -1.21
CA ALA A 107 12.41 -6.57 -1.22
C ALA A 107 11.27 -6.43 -0.19
N LEU A 108 11.15 -7.36 0.77
CA LEU A 108 10.09 -7.37 1.80
C LEU A 108 8.66 -7.41 1.23
N GLY A 109 8.48 -8.07 0.09
CA GLY A 109 7.18 -8.39 -0.49
C GLY A 109 6.65 -7.36 -1.49
N ILE A 110 7.44 -6.34 -1.86
CA ILE A 110 7.06 -5.35 -2.88
C ILE A 110 8.23 -5.02 -3.79
N LEU A 111 8.04 -5.23 -5.09
CA LEU A 111 9.08 -5.07 -6.10
C LEU A 111 8.55 -4.22 -7.28
N PRO A 112 9.33 -3.26 -7.82
CA PRO A 112 9.00 -2.62 -9.08
C PRO A 112 8.91 -3.65 -10.21
N ARG A 113 7.80 -3.67 -10.95
CA ARG A 113 7.61 -4.60 -12.08
C ARG A 113 8.72 -4.46 -13.11
N ALA A 114 9.16 -3.23 -13.36
CA ALA A 114 10.21 -2.91 -14.32
C ALA A 114 11.54 -3.64 -14.05
N ASP A 115 11.82 -4.02 -12.80
CA ASP A 115 13.08 -4.68 -12.41
C ASP A 115 13.10 -6.17 -12.80
N VAL A 116 11.93 -6.74 -13.14
CA VAL A 116 11.75 -8.15 -13.49
C VAL A 116 10.89 -8.33 -14.74
N ASP A 117 10.78 -7.29 -15.57
CA ASP A 117 9.93 -7.30 -16.77
C ASP A 117 10.29 -8.46 -17.72
N THR A 118 11.59 -8.68 -17.93
CA THR A 118 12.11 -9.79 -18.76
C THR A 118 11.75 -11.17 -18.19
N LEU A 119 11.72 -11.32 -16.87
CA LEU A 119 11.30 -12.57 -16.22
C LEU A 119 9.79 -12.79 -16.40
N ILE A 120 8.99 -11.72 -16.35
CA ILE A 120 7.53 -11.77 -16.53
C ILE A 120 7.16 -12.15 -17.96
N GLU A 121 7.90 -11.66 -18.95
CA GLU A 121 7.73 -12.01 -20.37
C GLU A 121 7.91 -13.52 -20.59
N GLY A 122 8.86 -14.13 -19.88
CA GLY A 122 9.13 -15.57 -19.94
C GLY A 122 8.15 -16.47 -19.17
N LEU A 123 7.18 -15.91 -18.44
CA LEU A 123 6.20 -16.72 -17.71
C LEU A 123 5.17 -17.33 -18.66
N ASP A 124 4.87 -18.62 -18.49
CA ASP A 124 3.71 -19.30 -19.09
C ASP A 124 2.47 -19.23 -18.17
N GLN A 125 1.39 -19.92 -18.54
CA GLN A 125 0.15 -19.90 -17.76
C GLN A 125 0.30 -20.61 -16.40
N ASP A 126 1.12 -21.66 -16.36
CA ASP A 126 1.35 -22.48 -15.18
C ASP A 126 2.24 -21.77 -14.16
N SER A 127 3.30 -21.10 -14.62
CA SER A 127 4.14 -20.21 -13.81
C SER A 127 3.35 -19.05 -13.21
N ARG A 128 2.43 -18.45 -14.00
CA ARG A 128 1.51 -17.42 -13.48
C ARG A 128 0.49 -17.97 -12.49
N ARG A 129 0.05 -19.22 -12.63
CA ARG A 129 -0.79 -19.91 -11.63
C ARG A 129 0.01 -20.17 -10.35
N ASP A 130 1.26 -20.58 -10.47
CA ASP A 130 2.13 -20.85 -9.33
C ASP A 130 2.37 -19.60 -8.49
N LEU A 131 2.77 -18.48 -9.11
CA LEU A 131 2.92 -17.18 -8.41
C LEU A 131 1.64 -16.75 -7.68
N ARG A 132 0.47 -16.95 -8.30
CA ARG A 132 -0.83 -16.66 -7.64
C ARG A 132 -1.08 -17.57 -6.45
N SER A 133 -0.73 -18.85 -6.56
CA SER A 133 -0.84 -19.83 -5.46
C SER A 133 0.03 -19.41 -4.26
N ARG A 134 1.17 -18.78 -4.53
CA ARG A 134 2.11 -18.19 -3.56
C ARG A 134 1.72 -16.80 -3.06
N ARG A 135 0.49 -16.34 -3.32
CA ARG A 135 -0.04 -15.02 -2.91
C ARG A 135 0.69 -13.83 -3.55
N VAL A 136 1.40 -14.04 -4.66
CA VAL A 136 2.05 -12.96 -5.41
C VAL A 136 1.08 -12.37 -6.42
N ARG A 137 0.95 -11.04 -6.41
CA ARG A 137 0.14 -10.28 -7.37
C ARG A 137 1.05 -9.53 -8.35
N LEU A 138 0.92 -9.87 -9.63
CA LEU A 138 1.62 -9.19 -10.73
C LEU A 138 0.85 -7.93 -11.15
N GLY A 139 0.98 -6.85 -10.38
CA GLY A 139 0.38 -5.56 -10.72
C GLY A 139 1.02 -4.92 -11.96
N PRO A 140 0.37 -3.90 -12.55
CA PRO A 140 0.85 -3.19 -13.74
C PRO A 140 2.17 -2.43 -13.52
N VAL A 141 2.38 -1.89 -12.31
CA VAL A 141 3.60 -1.12 -11.97
C VAL A 141 4.40 -1.78 -10.86
N LEU A 142 3.74 -2.40 -9.88
CA LEU A 142 4.36 -3.06 -8.74
C LEU A 142 3.91 -4.50 -8.65
N ILE A 143 4.85 -5.38 -8.31
CA ILE A 143 4.56 -6.74 -7.86
C ILE A 143 4.48 -6.69 -6.34
N SER A 144 3.43 -7.25 -5.77
CA SER A 144 3.20 -7.17 -4.34
C SER A 144 2.50 -8.40 -3.78
N MET A 145 2.57 -8.56 -2.47
CA MET A 145 1.78 -9.53 -1.72
C MET A 145 0.67 -8.81 -0.94
N PRO A 146 -0.61 -8.93 -1.33
CA PRO A 146 -1.71 -8.21 -0.68
C PRO A 146 -1.83 -8.48 0.83
N ASP A 147 -1.48 -9.70 1.27
CA ASP A 147 -1.56 -10.12 2.68
C ASP A 147 -0.65 -9.30 3.61
N LEU A 148 0.40 -8.67 3.06
CA LEU A 148 1.37 -7.90 3.84
C LEU A 148 0.94 -6.45 4.11
N THR A 149 -0.21 -6.02 3.60
CA THR A 149 -0.77 -4.67 3.86
C THR A 149 -1.36 -4.53 5.26
N LYS A 150 -1.51 -5.64 6.00
CA LYS A 150 -2.02 -5.65 7.36
C LYS A 150 -1.08 -4.90 8.32
N PRO A 151 -1.60 -4.13 9.30
CA PRO A 151 -0.75 -3.33 10.19
C PRO A 151 0.36 -4.09 10.91
N ALA A 152 0.09 -5.31 11.39
CA ALA A 152 1.10 -6.14 12.04
C ALA A 152 2.26 -6.50 11.09
N ALA A 153 1.96 -6.79 9.82
CA ALA A 153 2.97 -7.07 8.80
C ALA A 153 3.75 -5.81 8.38
N VAL A 154 3.10 -4.65 8.36
CA VAL A 154 3.76 -3.35 8.11
C VAL A 154 4.76 -3.05 9.23
N ARG A 155 4.34 -3.13 10.50
CA ARG A 155 5.20 -2.91 11.67
C ARG A 155 6.39 -3.87 11.71
N LEU A 156 6.14 -5.17 11.50
CA LEU A 156 7.20 -6.17 11.54
C LEU A 156 8.21 -5.96 10.40
N ARG A 157 7.75 -5.70 9.16
CA ARG A 157 8.65 -5.41 8.04
C ARG A 157 9.46 -4.13 8.27
N ALA A 158 8.84 -3.09 8.84
CA ALA A 158 9.54 -1.86 9.19
C ALA A 158 10.65 -2.11 10.22
N LEU A 159 10.36 -2.87 11.27
CA LEU A 159 11.33 -3.26 12.29
C LEU A 159 12.49 -4.08 11.68
N LEU A 160 12.19 -5.08 10.85
CA LEU A 160 13.19 -5.92 10.20
C LEU A 160 14.08 -5.12 9.25
N TRP A 161 13.49 -4.23 8.45
CA TRP A 161 14.24 -3.33 7.57
C TRP A 161 15.15 -2.40 8.36
N ALA A 162 14.64 -1.80 9.43
CA ALA A 162 15.38 -0.88 10.29
C ALA A 162 16.58 -1.58 10.95
N LEU A 163 16.36 -2.76 11.54
CA LEU A 163 17.43 -3.57 12.12
C LEU A 163 18.49 -3.94 11.09
N TRP A 164 18.09 -4.33 9.88
CA TRP A 164 19.02 -4.73 8.83
C TRP A 164 19.86 -3.57 8.29
N ASN A 165 19.29 -2.38 8.21
CA ASN A 165 19.94 -1.15 7.72
C ASN A 165 20.51 -0.28 8.85
N ASP A 166 20.64 -0.85 10.06
CA ASP A 166 21.23 -0.21 11.23
C ASP A 166 20.60 1.16 11.55
N LYS A 167 19.27 1.24 11.43
CA LYS A 167 18.47 2.44 11.74
C LYS A 167 18.00 2.42 13.19
N GLU A 168 17.86 3.60 13.76
CA GLU A 168 17.30 3.77 15.10
C GLU A 168 15.82 3.37 15.15
N LEU A 169 15.43 2.75 16.27
CA LEU A 169 14.07 2.32 16.55
C LEU A 169 13.42 3.22 17.61
N PRO A 170 12.11 3.50 17.51
CA PRO A 170 11.19 3.06 16.47
C PRO A 170 11.34 3.88 15.18
N VAL A 171 11.18 3.23 14.02
CA VAL A 171 11.12 3.93 12.74
C VAL A 171 9.73 4.51 12.49
N ALA A 172 9.68 5.70 11.89
CA ALA A 172 8.42 6.33 11.52
C ALA A 172 7.72 5.52 10.43
N ILE A 173 6.48 5.11 10.69
CA ILE A 173 5.62 4.41 9.74
C ILE A 173 4.27 5.12 9.59
N PRO A 174 3.58 4.92 8.47
CA PRO A 174 2.18 5.27 8.30
C PRO A 174 1.28 4.78 9.45
N PRO A 175 0.34 5.61 9.94
CA PRO A 175 -0.68 5.15 10.88
C PRO A 175 -1.51 3.99 10.34
N ASP A 176 -1.97 3.12 11.23
CA ASP A 176 -2.78 1.94 10.88
C ASP A 176 -4.03 2.33 10.07
N GLY A 177 -4.23 1.64 8.94
CA GLY A 177 -5.38 1.87 8.06
C GLY A 177 -5.28 3.10 7.17
N MET A 178 -4.24 3.92 7.29
CA MET A 178 -4.05 5.10 6.44
C MET A 178 -3.82 4.67 4.98
N VAL A 179 -4.56 5.27 4.05
CA VAL A 179 -4.46 4.94 2.62
C VAL A 179 -3.31 5.70 1.96
N SER A 180 -3.15 6.98 2.28
CA SER A 180 -2.00 7.74 1.84
C SER A 180 -1.73 8.89 2.79
N MET A 181 -0.49 9.40 2.77
CA MET A 181 -0.12 10.63 3.45
C MET A 181 0.86 11.44 2.64
N VAL A 182 0.89 12.73 2.92
CA VAL A 182 1.95 13.62 2.48
C VAL A 182 3.20 13.33 3.30
N ILE A 183 4.32 13.24 2.61
CA ILE A 183 5.64 13.01 3.17
C ILE A 183 6.59 14.03 2.57
N ASP A 184 7.66 14.36 3.28
CA ASP A 184 8.72 15.21 2.76
C ASP A 184 9.79 14.34 2.07
N PRO A 185 9.90 14.34 0.72
CA PRO A 185 10.78 13.43 0.00
C PRO A 185 12.27 13.44 0.41
N PRO A 186 12.89 14.58 0.77
CA PRO A 186 14.27 14.61 1.26
C PRO A 186 14.47 13.93 2.63
N ALA A 187 13.41 13.85 3.44
CA ALA A 187 13.49 13.36 4.81
C ALA A 187 13.33 11.83 4.92
N ILE A 188 13.01 11.15 3.83
CA ILE A 188 12.62 9.74 3.85
C ILE A 188 13.41 8.90 2.84
N ASP A 189 13.49 7.60 3.12
CA ASP A 189 14.01 6.63 2.18
C ASP A 189 12.84 6.02 1.35
N PRO A 190 12.77 6.25 0.03
CA PRO A 190 11.73 5.67 -0.83
C PRO A 190 11.76 4.14 -0.88
N VAL A 191 12.93 3.52 -0.66
CA VAL A 191 13.09 2.07 -0.61
C VAL A 191 12.44 1.52 0.66
N PHE A 192 12.67 2.17 1.81
CA PHE A 192 12.01 1.82 3.07
C PHE A 192 10.49 1.86 2.94
N TYR A 193 9.95 3.00 2.50
CA TYR A 193 8.51 3.21 2.36
C TYR A 193 7.86 2.18 1.42
N ARG A 194 8.52 1.88 0.29
CA ARG A 194 8.07 0.80 -0.60
C ARG A 194 8.09 -0.56 0.09
N SER A 195 9.16 -0.89 0.81
CA SER A 195 9.35 -2.19 1.47
C SER A 195 8.27 -2.48 2.53
N ILE A 196 7.67 -1.44 3.11
CA ILE A 196 6.61 -1.55 4.12
C ILE A 196 5.18 -1.45 3.57
N GLY A 197 4.99 -1.32 2.25
CA GLY A 197 3.63 -1.21 1.68
C GLY A 197 3.21 0.13 1.12
N TYR A 198 4.08 1.13 1.18
CA TYR A 198 3.73 2.52 0.91
C TYR A 198 4.69 3.17 -0.10
N PRO A 199 4.71 2.70 -1.36
CA PRO A 199 5.51 3.35 -2.40
C PRO A 199 5.24 4.86 -2.48
N VAL A 200 6.32 5.60 -2.74
CA VAL A 200 6.32 7.07 -2.79
C VAL A 200 6.19 7.53 -4.23
N TYR A 201 5.21 8.39 -4.50
CA TYR A 201 5.07 9.11 -5.76
C TYR A 201 4.82 10.59 -5.49
N ALA A 202 5.57 11.45 -6.18
CA ALA A 202 5.66 12.88 -5.88
C ALA A 202 5.94 13.10 -4.39
N LYS A 203 5.05 13.79 -3.68
CA LYS A 203 5.14 14.08 -2.24
C LYS A 203 4.24 13.19 -1.38
N ARG A 204 3.80 12.02 -1.87
CA ARG A 204 2.87 11.14 -1.15
C ARG A 204 3.33 9.70 -1.07
N ALA A 205 3.13 9.11 0.10
CA ALA A 205 3.26 7.68 0.36
C ALA A 205 1.86 7.08 0.25
N ILE A 206 1.69 6.08 -0.62
CA ILE A 206 0.37 5.52 -0.96
C ILE A 206 0.38 4.02 -0.72
N ARG A 207 -0.63 3.50 -0.02
CA ARG A 207 -0.79 2.08 0.24
C ARG A 207 -0.91 1.31 -1.08
N VAL A 208 -0.10 0.27 -1.23
CA VAL A 208 0.13 -0.44 -2.50
C VAL A 208 -1.14 -1.01 -3.14
N ASP A 209 -2.11 -1.46 -2.36
CA ASP A 209 -3.37 -2.02 -2.86
C ASP A 209 -4.29 -0.95 -3.47
N MET A 210 -4.35 0.24 -2.86
CA MET A 210 -5.13 1.36 -3.38
C MET A 210 -4.45 1.99 -4.59
N LEU A 211 -3.12 2.07 -4.58
CA LEU A 211 -2.36 2.47 -5.75
C LEU A 211 -2.61 1.52 -6.92
N ASP A 212 -2.49 0.20 -6.69
CA ASP A 212 -2.72 -0.80 -7.73
C ASP A 212 -4.14 -0.73 -8.29
N ARG A 213 -5.15 -0.52 -7.44
CA ARG A 213 -6.54 -0.29 -7.87
C ARG A 213 -6.66 0.91 -8.82
N VAL A 214 -6.06 2.05 -8.48
CA VAL A 214 -6.08 3.26 -9.33
C VAL A 214 -5.40 2.96 -10.66
N ILE A 215 -4.23 2.32 -10.63
CA ILE A 215 -3.47 2.04 -11.85
C ILE A 215 -4.23 1.05 -12.72
N SER A 216 -4.78 -0.05 -12.18
CA SER A 216 -5.63 -0.96 -12.96
C SER A 216 -6.79 -0.22 -13.64
N ALA A 217 -7.50 0.64 -12.92
CA ALA A 217 -8.57 1.44 -13.51
C ALA A 217 -8.08 2.37 -14.63
N ILE A 218 -6.87 2.94 -14.51
CA ILE A 218 -6.26 3.75 -15.57
C ILE A 218 -5.99 2.91 -16.83
N TYR A 219 -5.40 1.72 -16.68
CA TYR A 219 -5.07 0.85 -17.81
C TYR A 219 -6.33 0.27 -18.47
N ASP A 220 -7.36 -0.08 -17.69
CA ASP A 220 -8.61 -0.63 -18.21
C ASP A 220 -9.43 0.40 -19.01
N ASN A 221 -9.31 1.69 -18.66
CA ASN A 221 -10.04 2.78 -19.32
C ASN A 221 -9.20 3.55 -20.36
N ALA A 222 -7.96 3.13 -20.62
CA ALA A 222 -7.12 3.81 -21.59
C ALA A 222 -7.47 3.40 -23.02
N ASP A 223 -7.82 4.36 -23.87
CA ASP A 223 -8.00 4.15 -25.31
C ASP A 223 -6.79 4.69 -26.06
N LYS A 224 -6.18 3.85 -26.92
CA LYS A 224 -4.97 4.19 -27.71
C LYS A 224 -3.83 4.80 -26.89
N GLY A 225 -3.70 4.39 -25.63
CA GLY A 225 -2.69 4.90 -24.70
C GLY A 225 -2.99 6.29 -24.13
N VAL A 226 -4.24 6.73 -24.17
CA VAL A 226 -4.73 7.99 -23.61
C VAL A 226 -5.86 7.67 -22.63
N PHE A 227 -5.87 8.33 -21.48
CA PHE A 227 -6.92 8.16 -20.47
C PHE A 227 -7.30 9.50 -19.85
N LYS A 228 -8.56 9.61 -19.39
CA LYS A 228 -9.05 10.75 -18.63
C LYS A 228 -8.98 10.42 -17.13
N ALA A 229 -8.42 11.30 -16.32
CA ALA A 229 -8.47 11.14 -14.87
C ALA A 229 -9.93 11.16 -14.39
N LYS A 230 -10.26 10.41 -13.33
CA LYS A 230 -11.60 10.37 -12.74
C LYS A 230 -11.54 10.82 -11.28
N HIS A 231 -12.61 11.46 -10.80
CA HIS A 231 -12.70 11.88 -9.39
C HIS A 231 -12.55 10.72 -8.42
N GLU A 232 -13.10 9.56 -8.79
CA GLU A 232 -12.97 8.31 -8.04
C GLU A 232 -11.51 7.96 -7.72
N MET A 233 -10.56 8.27 -8.63
CA MET A 233 -9.14 8.01 -8.42
C MET A 233 -8.58 8.90 -7.28
N ALA A 234 -8.96 10.17 -7.24
CA ALA A 234 -8.56 11.08 -6.17
C ALA A 234 -9.20 10.68 -4.83
N GLU A 235 -10.46 10.24 -4.85
CA GLU A 235 -11.20 9.74 -3.69
C GLU A 235 -10.58 8.47 -3.12
N TRP A 236 -10.23 7.48 -3.96
CA TRP A 236 -9.56 6.26 -3.51
C TRP A 236 -8.20 6.52 -2.88
N LEU A 237 -7.49 7.54 -3.35
CA LEU A 237 -6.19 7.92 -2.77
C LEU A 237 -6.34 8.85 -1.56
N GLY A 238 -7.52 9.44 -1.32
CA GLY A 238 -7.72 10.46 -0.29
C GLY A 238 -6.86 11.71 -0.54
N CYS A 239 -6.73 12.14 -1.80
CA CYS A 239 -5.89 13.26 -2.20
C CYS A 239 -6.65 14.32 -3.01
N PRO A 240 -6.21 15.60 -2.98
CA PRO A 240 -6.71 16.61 -3.89
C PRO A 240 -6.42 16.25 -5.36
N ILE A 241 -7.25 16.73 -6.28
CA ILE A 241 -7.09 16.50 -7.73
C ILE A 241 -5.73 16.98 -8.24
N ALA A 242 -5.24 18.13 -7.77
CA ALA A 242 -3.92 18.64 -8.15
C ALA A 242 -2.81 17.65 -7.79
N GLU A 243 -2.90 17.02 -6.62
CA GLU A 243 -1.91 16.04 -6.17
C GLU A 243 -2.05 14.70 -6.90
N LEU A 244 -3.27 14.32 -7.32
CA LEU A 244 -3.47 13.19 -8.23
C LEU A 244 -2.66 13.40 -9.52
N TYR A 245 -2.67 14.60 -10.10
CA TYR A 245 -1.90 14.90 -11.31
C TYR A 245 -0.39 14.78 -11.07
N ASP A 246 0.11 15.30 -9.95
CA ASP A 246 1.52 15.14 -9.56
C ASP A 246 1.91 13.67 -9.43
N ILE A 247 1.05 12.83 -8.83
CA ILE A 247 1.26 11.38 -8.72
C ILE A 247 1.30 10.72 -10.10
N LEU A 248 0.35 11.03 -10.99
CA LEU A 248 0.31 10.50 -12.35
C LEU A 248 1.57 10.86 -13.14
N THR A 249 2.02 12.11 -13.02
CA THR A 249 3.26 12.58 -13.65
C THR A 249 4.49 11.91 -13.06
N ALA A 250 4.57 11.73 -11.74
CA ALA A 250 5.65 11.02 -11.08
C ALA A 250 5.72 9.53 -11.46
N MET A 251 4.60 8.90 -11.82
CA MET A 251 4.56 7.55 -12.39
C MET A 251 5.05 7.48 -13.85
N GLY A 252 5.20 8.64 -14.50
CA GLY A 252 5.67 8.79 -15.87
C GLY A 252 4.56 8.97 -16.91
N HIS A 253 3.33 9.28 -16.50
CA HIS A 253 2.26 9.67 -17.43
C HIS A 253 2.43 11.13 -17.87
N THR A 254 2.16 11.41 -19.15
CA THR A 254 2.29 12.78 -19.69
C THR A 254 0.93 13.46 -19.72
N LYS A 255 0.78 14.63 -19.08
CA LYS A 255 -0.44 15.44 -19.16
C LYS A 255 -0.60 15.97 -20.60
N LEU A 256 -1.76 15.75 -21.22
CA LEU A 256 -2.06 16.14 -22.61
C LEU A 256 -2.93 17.39 -22.69
N SER A 257 -3.97 17.46 -21.87
CA SER A 257 -4.89 18.60 -21.82
C SER A 257 -5.55 18.67 -20.45
N ASP A 258 -5.74 19.89 -19.95
CA ASP A 258 -6.63 20.17 -18.82
C ASP A 258 -7.88 20.86 -19.37
N PRO A 259 -9.10 20.35 -19.17
CA PRO A 259 -10.31 21.10 -19.51
C PRO A 259 -10.46 22.40 -18.69
N ALA A 260 -9.62 22.65 -17.67
CA ALA A 260 -9.48 23.96 -17.05
C ALA A 260 -8.64 24.98 -17.87
N ASP A 261 -7.85 24.51 -18.84
CA ASP A 261 -7.07 25.34 -19.78
C ASP A 261 -7.84 25.62 -21.09
N GLU A 262 -8.99 24.96 -21.33
CA GLU A 262 -9.90 25.39 -22.38
C GLU A 262 -10.60 26.68 -21.92
N PRO A 263 -10.50 27.80 -22.68
CA PRO A 263 -11.16 29.03 -22.29
C PRO A 263 -12.66 28.77 -22.24
N LYS A 264 -13.23 28.78 -21.03
CA LYS A 264 -14.68 28.80 -20.86
C LYS A 264 -15.21 29.95 -21.72
N PRO A 265 -16.17 29.72 -22.64
CA PRO A 265 -16.85 30.83 -23.27
C PRO A 265 -17.46 31.64 -22.14
N VAL A 266 -17.05 32.92 -22.06
CA VAL A 266 -17.64 33.89 -21.15
C VAL A 266 -19.11 33.94 -21.52
N VAL A 267 -19.95 33.23 -20.77
CA VAL A 267 -21.39 33.47 -20.80
C VAL A 267 -21.53 34.83 -20.15
N THR A 268 -21.74 35.84 -20.99
CA THR A 268 -22.12 37.18 -20.60
C THR A 268 -23.42 37.05 -19.82
N GLU A 269 -23.32 37.03 -18.49
CA GLU A 269 -24.47 37.12 -17.61
C GLU A 269 -24.90 38.58 -17.63
N GLU A 270 -25.87 38.86 -18.51
CA GLU A 270 -26.54 40.14 -18.63
C GLU A 270 -27.26 40.44 -17.31
N ALA A 271 -26.70 41.40 -16.58
CA ALA A 271 -27.23 41.88 -15.31
C ALA A 271 -28.61 42.54 -15.53
N ALA A 272 -29.64 42.01 -14.88
CA ALA A 272 -30.87 42.73 -14.58
C ALA A 272 -31.05 42.83 -13.05
N PRO A 273 -31.41 44.02 -12.52
CA PRO A 273 -31.12 44.38 -11.14
C PRO A 273 -32.17 43.91 -10.13
N VAL A 274 -31.68 43.69 -8.91
CA VAL A 274 -32.45 43.45 -7.68
C VAL A 274 -33.17 44.73 -7.26
N ALA A 275 -34.47 44.63 -6.96
CA ALA A 275 -35.24 45.62 -6.21
C ALA A 275 -35.70 45.01 -4.88
N VAL A 276 -35.63 45.81 -3.83
CA VAL A 276 -35.55 45.45 -2.41
C VAL A 276 -36.84 45.84 -1.67
N GLU A 277 -37.25 44.98 -0.72
CA GLU A 277 -38.06 45.15 0.51
C GLU A 277 -39.47 45.80 0.49
N ALA A 278 -40.43 45.18 1.22
CA ALA A 278 -40.93 45.70 2.52
C ALA A 278 -41.97 44.79 3.23
N GLU A 279 -41.73 44.62 4.54
CA GLU A 279 -42.63 44.53 5.71
C GLU A 279 -43.69 43.41 5.96
N ALA A 280 -43.59 42.84 7.18
CA ALA A 280 -44.56 42.05 7.98
C ALA A 280 -45.52 43.00 8.78
N PRO A 281 -46.45 42.60 9.71
CA PRO A 281 -46.65 41.31 10.44
C PRO A 281 -48.12 40.85 10.86
N VAL A 282 -48.26 39.55 11.25
CA VAL A 282 -49.04 38.88 12.37
C VAL A 282 -50.60 39.05 12.42
N GLU A 283 -51.51 38.06 12.59
CA GLU A 283 -51.72 37.03 13.66
C GLU A 283 -52.86 35.99 13.34
N ALA A 284 -52.86 34.85 14.06
CA ALA A 284 -53.99 33.99 14.53
C ALA A 284 -54.51 32.76 13.71
N ALA A 285 -53.99 31.57 14.10
CA ALA A 285 -54.56 30.22 14.40
C ALA A 285 -55.98 29.74 13.90
N PRO A 286 -56.34 28.42 14.03
CA PRO A 286 -55.82 27.23 13.34
C PRO A 286 -56.94 26.30 12.75
N ALA A 287 -56.53 25.19 12.10
CA ALA A 287 -57.19 23.86 11.98
C ALA A 287 -57.65 23.34 10.59
N THR A 288 -57.33 22.05 10.40
CA THR A 288 -57.90 20.96 9.56
C THR A 288 -57.57 20.79 8.07
N GLU A 289 -56.84 19.70 7.81
CA GLU A 289 -56.86 18.68 6.73
C GLU A 289 -57.63 18.98 5.43
N ASP A 290 -56.95 18.92 4.27
CA ASP A 290 -57.02 17.78 3.33
C ASP A 290 -56.15 17.99 2.04
N SER A 291 -55.59 16.87 1.57
CA SER A 291 -55.16 16.47 0.21
C SER A 291 -54.49 17.42 -0.82
N ALA A 292 -53.19 17.18 -1.11
CA ALA A 292 -52.59 17.07 -2.48
C ALA A 292 -51.08 16.75 -2.43
N PRO A 293 -50.50 16.01 -3.41
CA PRO A 293 -49.18 15.40 -3.30
C PRO A 293 -48.04 16.40 -3.57
N THR A 294 -47.03 16.39 -2.69
CA THR A 294 -45.78 17.12 -2.90
C THR A 294 -44.87 16.34 -3.85
N GLU A 295 -44.66 16.91 -5.04
CA GLU A 295 -43.58 16.55 -5.94
C GLU A 295 -42.25 16.68 -5.21
N VAL A 296 -41.58 15.55 -4.97
CA VAL A 296 -40.20 15.53 -4.48
C VAL A 296 -39.33 16.05 -5.63
N PRO A 297 -38.57 17.15 -5.46
CA PRO A 297 -37.61 17.55 -6.48
C PRO A 297 -36.52 16.49 -6.54
N VAL A 298 -36.43 15.82 -7.69
CA VAL A 298 -35.35 14.88 -8.01
C VAL A 298 -34.03 15.65 -7.89
N PRO A 299 -33.04 15.19 -7.12
CA PRO A 299 -31.76 15.87 -7.04
C PRO A 299 -31.08 15.77 -8.40
N VAL A 300 -30.86 16.91 -9.04
CA VAL A 300 -30.07 17.02 -10.27
C VAL A 300 -28.67 16.46 -9.96
N PRO A 301 -28.15 15.48 -10.72
CA PRO A 301 -26.82 14.96 -10.48
C PRO A 301 -25.81 16.09 -10.67
N GLN A 302 -25.08 16.43 -9.60
CA GLN A 302 -23.94 17.35 -9.67
C GLN A 302 -22.86 16.69 -10.52
N VAL A 303 -22.83 17.02 -11.82
CA VAL A 303 -21.77 16.59 -12.74
C VAL A 303 -20.48 17.28 -12.29
N LYS A 304 -19.63 16.55 -11.57
CA LYS A 304 -18.31 17.02 -11.16
C LYS A 304 -17.51 17.44 -12.41
N PRO A 305 -16.78 18.56 -12.36
CA PRO A 305 -16.13 19.16 -13.53
C PRO A 305 -15.15 18.18 -14.19
N GLU A 306 -15.11 18.16 -15.52
CA GLU A 306 -14.24 17.24 -16.24
C GLU A 306 -12.77 17.38 -15.81
N LEU A 307 -12.04 16.27 -15.72
CA LEU A 307 -10.63 16.24 -15.29
C LEU A 307 -9.67 16.08 -16.48
N ALA A 308 -8.41 16.43 -16.23
CA ALA A 308 -7.33 16.36 -17.21
C ALA A 308 -7.13 14.97 -17.85
N THR A 309 -6.69 15.02 -19.11
CA THR A 309 -6.37 13.86 -19.94
C THR A 309 -4.85 13.61 -19.94
N PHE A 310 -4.45 12.36 -19.82
CA PHE A 310 -3.06 11.91 -19.74
C PHE A 310 -2.75 10.85 -20.81
N ARG A 311 -1.49 10.80 -21.23
CA ARG A 311 -0.92 9.72 -22.04
C ARG A 311 -0.24 8.70 -21.14
N LEU A 312 -0.55 7.43 -21.34
CA LEU A 312 0.10 6.31 -20.66
C LEU A 312 1.60 6.28 -20.96
N ARG A 313 2.39 5.90 -19.95
CA ARG A 313 3.81 5.57 -20.13
C ARG A 313 3.87 4.32 -21.00
N ARG A 314 4.51 4.40 -22.17
CA ARG A 314 4.76 3.21 -23.00
C ARG A 314 5.74 2.31 -22.25
N GLY A 315 5.27 1.15 -21.79
CA GLY A 315 6.15 0.08 -21.33
C GLY A 315 6.91 -0.52 -22.51
N ARG A 316 8.11 -1.06 -22.26
CA ARG A 316 8.95 -1.70 -23.29
C ARG A 316 8.21 -2.81 -24.06
N ALA A 317 7.22 -3.45 -23.44
CA ALA A 317 6.34 -4.43 -24.07
C ALA A 317 5.59 -3.93 -25.33
N HIS A 318 5.40 -2.61 -25.52
CA HIS A 318 4.73 -2.06 -26.71
C HIS A 318 5.68 -1.56 -27.82
N GLU A 319 7.00 -1.52 -27.59
CA GLU A 319 7.96 -1.17 -28.66
C GLU A 319 8.08 -2.27 -29.72
N ALA A 320 7.98 -3.54 -29.31
CA ALA A 320 8.07 -4.68 -30.22
C ALA A 320 6.94 -4.75 -31.28
N ALA A 321 5.82 -4.03 -31.06
CA ALA A 321 4.71 -4.00 -32.01
C ALA A 321 4.89 -3.03 -33.18
N ARG A 322 6.00 -2.26 -33.24
CA ARG A 322 6.21 -1.23 -34.27
C ARG A 322 7.14 -1.60 -35.43
N GLU A 323 7.79 -2.76 -35.40
CA GLU A 323 8.58 -3.24 -36.55
C GLU A 323 8.02 -4.53 -37.13
N HIS A 324 6.84 -4.43 -37.75
CA HIS A 324 6.51 -5.32 -38.86
C HIS A 324 6.16 -4.46 -40.07
N LYS A 325 7.20 -4.00 -40.75
CA LYS A 325 7.08 -3.42 -42.09
C LYS A 325 6.60 -4.56 -42.99
N PRO A 326 5.45 -4.44 -43.69
CA PRO A 326 5.02 -5.48 -44.61
C PRO A 326 6.10 -5.64 -45.68
N ARG A 327 6.56 -6.88 -45.89
CA ARG A 327 7.40 -7.21 -47.03
C ARG A 327 6.60 -6.90 -48.30
N GLU A 328 6.97 -5.84 -48.98
CA GLU A 328 6.52 -5.58 -50.35
C GLU A 328 7.00 -6.73 -51.24
N HIS A 329 6.07 -7.27 -52.02
CA HIS A 329 6.33 -8.27 -53.04
C HIS A 329 7.14 -7.66 -54.20
N ALA A 330 8.24 -8.31 -54.57
CA ALA A 330 8.84 -8.31 -55.90
C ALA A 330 9.45 -9.68 -56.16
#